data_AF-A0A1I5CYD1-F1
#
_entry.id   AF-A0A1I5CYD1-F1
#
_cell.length_a   1.000
_cell.length_b   1.000
_cell.length_c   1.000
_cell.angle_alpha   90.00
_cell.angle_beta   90.00
_cell.angle_gamma   90.00
#
_symmetry.space_group_name_H-M   'P 1'
#
loop_
_entity.id
_entity.type
_entity.pdbx_description
1 polymer ?
#
loop_
_entity_poly.entity_id
_entity_poly.type
_entity_poly.pdbx_seq_one_letter_code
_entity_poly.pdbx_strand_id
1 'polypeptide(L)'
;MKKNVLVVGEAMDLYRTQAFVKCVLDRYQQFNLTYIAVQAPFKPSKGIIGKVINKAQRVIDKIFRDVFLAYQLILADLVYIPAMSVNTRVLKLAFLMKKKVLAEYYISLYDTYVLDRGLLKETDRAAIRYKAYDTLLQKHAHLIYLNPVEAARYSGLSGLKLSELEYSIIPLIARQRNFAELAFYKGAQPTFNIAWWGTYIPLHGLDKLLQVCHLLKERKVNFHFHIFGNDEARSLPHVNNIREYGLEDVVTLRNDISFSNNQLEPFLIKNCSLAMGAFGDSEKARAVILNKTIEAVGMKLPVLTQTSPAFLDYFEEGKSMFMCKPEVAIIADKIIEIIEMQAQEVIKVTENAYTIFERHFSERAAYSSYNMLLNQYQG
;
A
#
# COMPACT_ATOMS: atom_id res chain seq x y z
N MET A 1 14.61 31.85 -11.20
CA MET A 1 15.72 30.97 -10.77
C MET A 1 15.14 29.58 -10.54
N LYS A 2 15.83 28.51 -10.94
CA LYS A 2 15.34 27.15 -10.69
C LYS A 2 15.30 26.86 -9.19
N LYS A 3 14.30 26.11 -8.72
CA LYS A 3 14.22 25.64 -7.34
C LYS A 3 14.95 24.31 -7.18
N ASN A 4 15.68 24.13 -6.10
CA ASN A 4 16.41 22.90 -5.80
C ASN A 4 15.50 21.94 -5.02
N VAL A 5 15.11 20.84 -5.67
CA VAL A 5 14.35 19.75 -5.05
C VAL A 5 15.33 18.68 -4.60
N LEU A 6 15.32 18.40 -3.29
CA LEU A 6 16.12 17.36 -2.66
C LEU A 6 15.21 16.18 -2.26
N VAL A 7 15.38 15.04 -2.91
CA VAL A 7 14.73 13.79 -2.53
C VAL A 7 15.62 13.04 -1.55
N VAL A 8 15.12 12.71 -0.35
CA VAL A 8 15.88 11.99 0.68
C VAL A 8 15.13 10.75 1.13
N GLY A 9 15.65 9.56 0.80
CA GLY A 9 15.00 8.31 1.18
C GLY A 9 15.29 7.15 0.24
N GLU A 10 14.68 6.01 0.55
CA GLU A 10 14.64 4.85 -0.34
C GLU A 10 13.34 4.86 -1.13
N ALA A 11 13.41 4.52 -2.42
CA ALA A 11 12.25 4.33 -3.25
C ALA A 11 11.64 2.94 -2.99
N MET A 12 11.14 2.72 -1.77
CA MET A 12 10.53 1.44 -1.35
C MET A 12 9.18 1.19 -2.03
N ASP A 13 8.38 2.25 -2.22
CA ASP A 13 7.27 2.27 -3.18
C ASP A 13 7.74 3.01 -4.44
N LEU A 14 8.17 2.21 -5.40
CA LEU A 14 8.81 2.68 -6.62
C LEU A 14 7.88 3.59 -7.42
N TYR A 15 6.57 3.32 -7.48
CA TYR A 15 5.67 4.00 -8.42
C TYR A 15 5.44 5.46 -8.07
N ARG A 16 5.18 5.75 -6.78
CA ARG A 16 4.96 7.12 -6.28
C ARG A 16 6.19 7.98 -6.43
N THR A 17 7.32 7.44 -5.96
CA THR A 17 8.61 8.12 -6.03
C THR A 17 9.04 8.35 -7.48
N GLN A 18 8.83 7.37 -8.37
CA GLN A 18 9.10 7.52 -9.81
C GLN A 18 8.20 8.58 -10.44
N ALA A 19 6.89 8.59 -10.15
CA ALA A 19 5.97 9.58 -10.69
C ALA A 19 6.35 11.00 -10.27
N PHE A 20 6.67 11.22 -8.99
CA PHE A 20 7.15 12.50 -8.49
C PHE A 20 8.46 12.93 -9.16
N VAL A 21 9.47 12.06 -9.15
CA VAL A 21 10.79 12.33 -9.76
C VAL A 21 10.64 12.64 -11.24
N LYS A 22 9.81 11.89 -11.96
CA LYS A 22 9.51 12.13 -13.37
C LYS A 22 8.91 13.52 -13.58
N CYS A 23 7.94 13.95 -12.76
CA CYS A 23 7.37 15.30 -12.86
C CYS A 23 8.43 16.40 -12.65
N VAL A 24 9.36 16.21 -11.71
CA VAL A 24 10.45 17.16 -11.47
C VAL A 24 11.41 17.21 -12.66
N LEU A 25 11.78 16.06 -13.22
CA LEU A 25 12.67 15.96 -14.38
C LEU A 25 12.05 16.53 -15.66
N ASP A 26 10.77 16.25 -15.92
CA ASP A 26 10.05 16.82 -17.07
C ASP A 26 9.93 18.35 -16.96
N ARG A 27 10.10 18.91 -15.75
CA ARG A 27 10.12 20.35 -15.45
C ARG A 27 11.53 20.86 -15.15
N TYR A 28 12.55 20.31 -15.82
CA TYR A 28 13.96 20.69 -15.65
C TYR A 28 14.25 22.19 -15.83
N GLN A 29 13.38 22.95 -16.52
CA GLN A 29 13.51 24.40 -16.65
C GLN A 29 13.16 25.16 -15.36
N GLN A 30 12.39 24.54 -14.46
CA GLN A 30 11.89 25.11 -13.21
C GLN A 30 12.58 24.51 -11.99
N PHE A 31 12.99 23.24 -12.05
CA PHE A 31 13.57 22.52 -10.93
C PHE A 31 14.94 21.93 -11.24
N ASN A 32 15.81 21.94 -10.24
CA ASN A 32 16.97 21.05 -10.16
C ASN A 32 16.61 19.89 -9.23
N LEU A 33 17.06 18.67 -9.57
CA LEU A 33 16.82 17.48 -8.75
C LEU A 33 18.13 16.96 -8.17
N THR A 34 18.14 16.74 -6.86
CA THR A 34 19.16 15.93 -6.17
C THR A 34 18.48 14.78 -5.45
N TYR A 35 18.96 13.55 -5.66
CA TYR A 35 18.44 12.35 -4.99
C TYR A 35 19.52 11.77 -4.07
N ILE A 36 19.20 11.57 -2.79
CA ILE A 36 20.08 10.95 -1.80
C ILE A 36 19.41 9.71 -1.20
N ALA A 37 19.96 8.55 -1.52
CA ALA A 37 19.64 7.31 -0.82
C ALA A 37 20.24 7.32 0.59
N VAL A 38 19.44 6.93 1.59
CA VAL A 38 19.84 6.96 3.01
C VAL A 38 20.76 5.79 3.36
N GLN A 39 20.68 4.65 2.67
CA GLN A 39 21.55 3.50 2.90
C GLN A 39 22.71 3.43 1.89
N ALA A 40 23.91 3.21 2.43
CA ALA A 40 25.10 2.92 1.66
C ALA A 40 25.17 1.42 1.32
N PRO A 41 25.47 1.04 0.07
CA PRO A 41 25.52 -0.36 -0.35
C PRO A 41 26.83 -1.02 0.12
N PHE A 42 26.95 -1.32 1.41
CA PHE A 42 28.11 -2.03 1.95
C PHE A 42 27.94 -3.54 1.83
N LYS A 43 28.84 -4.19 1.07
CA LYS A 43 28.92 -5.66 1.05
C LYS A 43 29.55 -6.18 2.36
N PRO A 44 28.96 -7.22 2.99
CA PRO A 44 29.56 -7.83 4.18
C PRO A 44 30.90 -8.51 3.82
N SER A 45 31.94 -8.28 4.62
CA SER A 45 33.26 -8.92 4.45
C SER A 45 33.42 -10.12 5.37
N LYS A 46 34.15 -11.15 4.91
CA LYS A 46 34.61 -12.27 5.75
C LYS A 46 35.95 -11.92 6.44
N GLY A 47 36.20 -12.55 7.60
CA GLY A 47 37.44 -12.37 8.37
C GLY A 47 37.47 -11.13 9.30
N ILE A 48 38.35 -11.17 10.30
CA ILE A 48 38.46 -10.13 11.35
C ILE A 48 38.92 -8.80 10.77
N ILE A 49 39.95 -8.81 9.93
CA ILE A 49 40.51 -7.60 9.28
C ILE A 49 39.46 -6.94 8.37
N GLY A 50 38.76 -7.74 7.56
CA GLY A 50 37.66 -7.25 6.72
C GLY A 50 36.56 -6.57 7.54
N LYS A 51 36.17 -7.16 8.67
CA LYS A 51 35.15 -6.57 9.56
C LYS A 51 35.60 -5.21 10.13
N VAL A 52 36.87 -5.06 10.48
CA VAL A 52 37.43 -3.78 10.97
C VAL A 52 37.44 -2.72 9.86
N ILE A 53 37.92 -3.08 8.65
CA ILE A 53 37.92 -2.18 7.49
C ILE A 53 36.49 -1.73 7.15
N ASN A 54 35.54 -2.67 7.10
CA ASN A 54 34.13 -2.37 6.85
C ASN A 54 33.54 -1.44 7.92
N LYS A 55 33.92 -1.61 9.19
CA LYS A 55 33.47 -0.72 10.26
C LYS A 55 34.03 0.69 10.08
N ALA A 56 35.31 0.83 9.75
CA ALA A 56 35.93 2.12 9.47
C ALA A 56 35.30 2.81 8.25
N GLN A 57 35.13 2.08 7.15
CA GLN A 57 34.46 2.57 5.93
C GLN A 57 33.03 3.06 6.22
N ARG A 58 32.25 2.33 7.01
CA ARG A 58 30.90 2.74 7.42
C ARG A 58 30.89 4.03 8.23
N VAL A 59 31.86 4.23 9.11
CA VAL A 59 31.97 5.46 9.90
C VAL A 59 32.33 6.63 9.00
N ILE A 60 33.32 6.46 8.12
CA ILE A 60 33.75 7.47 7.16
C ILE A 60 32.60 7.86 6.23
N ASP A 61 31.99 6.88 5.57
CA ASP A 61 30.85 7.11 4.67
C ASP A 61 29.68 7.79 5.38
N LYS A 62 29.38 7.40 6.61
CA LYS A 62 28.36 8.08 7.41
C LYS A 62 28.70 9.56 7.61
N ILE A 63 29.94 9.90 7.98
CA ILE A 63 30.37 11.30 8.17
C ILE A 63 30.24 12.07 6.85
N PHE A 64 30.78 11.53 5.75
CA PHE A 64 30.70 12.17 4.43
C PHE A 64 29.26 12.36 3.98
N ARG A 65 28.39 11.37 4.19
CA ARG A 65 26.96 11.46 3.88
C ARG A 65 26.24 12.47 4.74
N ASP A 66 26.49 12.49 6.05
CA ASP A 66 25.84 13.44 6.96
C ASP A 66 26.24 14.88 6.60
N VAL A 67 27.52 15.12 6.27
CA VAL A 67 28.02 16.42 5.80
C VAL A 67 27.42 16.78 4.44
N PHE A 68 27.43 15.84 3.48
CA PHE A 68 26.87 16.07 2.15
C PHE A 68 25.36 16.34 2.20
N LEU A 69 24.63 15.58 3.01
CA LEU A 69 23.20 15.78 3.25
C LEU A 69 22.93 17.14 3.89
N ALA A 70 23.70 17.54 4.89
CA ALA A 70 23.55 18.86 5.51
C ALA A 70 23.80 19.98 4.49
N TYR A 71 24.84 19.85 3.65
CA TYR A 71 25.10 20.78 2.56
C TYR A 71 23.94 20.83 1.55
N GLN A 72 23.43 19.68 1.12
CA GLN A 72 22.31 19.63 0.18
C GLN A 72 21.02 20.19 0.79
N LEU A 73 20.80 20.00 2.10
CA LEU A 73 19.70 20.64 2.81
C LEU A 73 19.85 22.16 2.81
N ILE A 74 21.06 22.72 2.99
CA ILE A 74 21.29 24.18 2.88
C ILE A 74 20.83 24.69 1.51
N LEU A 75 21.17 23.97 0.44
CA LEU A 75 20.86 24.36 -0.93
C LEU A 75 19.40 24.11 -1.35
N ALA A 76 18.69 23.19 -0.68
CA ALA A 76 17.34 22.80 -1.04
C ALA A 76 16.33 23.93 -0.80
N ASP A 77 15.43 24.13 -1.76
CA ASP A 77 14.20 24.92 -1.61
C ASP A 77 13.03 24.03 -1.16
N LEU A 78 13.03 22.77 -1.61
CA LEU A 78 12.02 21.77 -1.28
C LEU A 78 12.71 20.44 -0.95
N VAL A 79 12.34 19.85 0.18
CA VAL A 79 12.79 18.50 0.58
C VAL A 79 11.63 17.53 0.42
N TYR A 80 11.77 16.56 -0.48
CA TYR A 80 10.80 15.50 -0.69
C TYR A 80 11.19 14.22 0.05
N ILE A 81 10.27 13.69 0.86
CA ILE A 81 10.46 12.44 1.63
C ILE A 81 9.58 11.35 1.01
N PRO A 82 10.16 10.31 0.38
CA PRO A 82 9.42 9.21 -0.20
C PRO A 82 8.61 8.39 0.80
N ALA A 83 7.63 7.65 0.28
CA ALA A 83 6.81 6.75 1.09
C ALA A 83 7.68 5.77 1.88
N MET A 84 7.29 5.49 3.13
CA MET A 84 7.98 4.56 4.04
C MET A 84 9.44 4.96 4.40
N SER A 85 9.92 6.13 4.00
CA SER A 85 11.27 6.62 4.34
C SER A 85 11.28 7.33 5.69
N VAL A 86 11.33 6.56 6.78
CA VAL A 86 11.41 7.11 8.13
C VAL A 86 12.83 7.57 8.45
N ASN A 87 13.11 8.87 8.32
CA ASN A 87 14.38 9.45 8.76
C ASN A 87 14.17 10.68 9.66
N THR A 88 13.99 10.41 10.96
CA THR A 88 13.79 11.44 12.00
C THR A 88 14.91 12.48 12.04
N ARG A 89 16.15 12.13 11.69
CA ARG A 89 17.29 13.07 11.74
C ARG A 89 17.23 14.07 10.60
N VAL A 90 16.99 13.58 9.37
CA VAL A 90 16.79 14.43 8.18
C VAL A 90 15.65 15.42 8.43
N LEU A 91 14.51 14.93 8.91
CA LEU A 91 13.35 15.78 9.18
C LEU A 91 13.65 16.86 10.22
N LYS A 92 14.25 16.49 11.37
CA LYS A 92 14.62 17.46 12.40
C LYS A 92 15.57 18.53 11.88
N LEU A 93 16.55 18.14 11.07
CA LEU A 93 17.50 19.08 10.48
C LEU A 93 16.80 19.99 9.45
N ALA A 94 15.96 19.44 8.58
CA ALA A 94 15.17 20.20 7.63
C ALA A 94 14.26 21.22 8.33
N PHE A 95 13.56 20.82 9.40
CA PHE A 95 12.71 21.72 10.19
C PHE A 95 13.53 22.78 10.95
N LEU A 96 14.66 22.43 11.53
CA LEU A 96 15.58 23.38 12.18
C LEU A 96 16.06 24.45 11.20
N MET A 97 16.33 24.04 9.96
CA MET A 97 16.75 24.91 8.87
C MET A 97 15.59 25.59 8.13
N LYS A 98 14.35 25.45 8.64
CA LYS A 98 13.12 26.02 8.09
C LYS A 98 12.88 25.67 6.62
N LYS A 99 13.25 24.45 6.22
CA LYS A 99 13.05 23.96 4.86
C LYS A 99 11.60 23.54 4.65
N LYS A 100 11.07 23.80 3.45
CA LYS A 100 9.78 23.24 3.03
C LYS A 100 9.95 21.73 2.87
N VAL A 101 9.14 20.95 3.57
CA VAL A 101 9.16 19.49 3.51
C VAL A 101 7.85 19.02 2.90
N LEU A 102 7.95 18.28 1.80
CA LEU A 102 6.84 17.56 1.18
C LEU A 102 7.04 16.07 1.46
N ALA A 103 6.12 15.43 2.17
CA ALA A 103 6.32 14.06 2.63
C ALA A 103 5.16 13.14 2.25
N GLU A 104 5.50 11.97 1.72
CA GLU A 104 4.56 10.87 1.50
C GLU A 104 4.20 10.22 2.84
N TYR A 105 3.02 10.55 3.36
CA TYR A 105 2.55 10.01 4.63
C TYR A 105 1.72 8.74 4.42
N TYR A 106 2.43 7.73 3.90
CA TYR A 106 1.85 6.47 3.44
C TYR A 106 1.28 5.60 4.58
N ILE A 107 1.90 5.64 5.77
CA ILE A 107 1.37 5.02 6.99
C ILE A 107 1.69 5.90 8.21
N SER A 108 0.79 5.92 9.19
CA SER A 108 1.16 6.25 10.56
C SER A 108 1.94 5.09 11.19
N LEU A 109 3.09 5.40 11.78
CA LEU A 109 3.88 4.39 12.51
C LEU A 109 3.18 3.96 13.78
N TYR A 110 2.56 4.89 14.50
CA TYR A 110 1.79 4.58 15.70
C TYR A 110 0.61 3.67 15.37
N ASP A 111 -0.22 4.05 14.40
CA ASP A 111 -1.37 3.25 13.99
C ASP A 111 -0.95 1.84 13.54
N THR A 112 0.10 1.76 12.72
CA THR A 112 0.55 0.48 12.16
C THR A 112 1.14 -0.47 13.20
N TYR A 113 2.06 0.00 14.05
CA TYR A 113 2.79 -0.90 14.96
C TYR A 113 2.07 -1.14 16.29
N VAL A 114 1.24 -0.19 16.72
CA VAL A 114 0.56 -0.24 18.01
C VAL A 114 -0.88 -0.72 17.84
N LEU A 115 -1.69 -0.02 17.04
CA LEU A 115 -3.14 -0.27 16.98
C LEU A 115 -3.52 -1.41 16.02
N ASP A 116 -2.88 -1.47 14.85
CA ASP A 116 -3.24 -2.45 13.81
C ASP A 116 -2.54 -3.80 14.01
N ARG A 117 -1.22 -3.80 14.16
CA ARG A 117 -0.44 -5.05 14.31
C ARG A 117 -0.30 -5.53 15.74
N GLY A 118 -0.61 -4.69 16.75
CA GLY A 118 -0.48 -5.05 18.16
C GLY A 118 0.94 -5.46 18.59
N LEU A 119 1.98 -5.00 17.87
CA LEU A 119 3.36 -5.40 18.13
C LEU A 119 3.99 -4.65 19.32
N LEU A 120 3.38 -3.53 19.69
CA LEU A 120 3.80 -2.66 20.79
C LEU A 120 2.58 -2.30 21.62
N LYS A 121 2.77 -2.12 22.93
CA LYS A 121 1.78 -1.51 23.81
C LYS A 121 1.87 0.01 23.71
N GLU A 122 0.77 0.72 23.95
CA GLU A 122 0.75 2.19 23.94
C GLU A 122 1.76 2.80 24.93
N THR A 123 1.99 2.12 26.05
CA THR A 123 2.95 2.51 27.09
C THR A 123 4.41 2.32 26.69
N ASP A 124 4.68 1.61 25.60
CA ASP A 124 6.05 1.33 25.20
C ASP A 124 6.77 2.59 24.72
N ARG A 125 8.04 2.73 25.10
CA ARG A 125 8.88 3.86 24.66
C ARG A 125 8.99 3.95 23.13
N ALA A 126 8.84 2.83 22.42
CA ALA A 126 8.79 2.83 20.95
C ALA A 126 7.46 3.41 20.43
N ALA A 127 6.32 3.04 21.01
CA ALA A 127 5.01 3.57 20.67
C ALA A 127 4.94 5.09 20.86
N ILE A 128 5.41 5.59 22.01
CA ILE A 128 5.49 7.04 22.28
C ILE A 128 6.34 7.76 21.23
N ARG A 129 7.49 7.18 20.84
CA ARG A 129 8.36 7.74 19.80
C ARG A 129 7.70 7.75 18.43
N TYR A 130 6.95 6.73 18.07
CA TYR A 130 6.20 6.69 16.82
C TYR A 130 5.08 7.73 16.80
N LYS A 131 4.33 7.87 17.88
CA LYS A 131 3.31 8.92 18.00
C LYS A 131 3.92 10.33 17.90
N ALA A 132 5.05 10.55 18.57
CA ALA A 132 5.76 11.83 18.50
C ALA A 132 6.31 12.11 17.10
N TYR A 133 6.79 11.09 16.38
CA TYR A 133 7.22 11.21 15.00
C TYR A 133 6.05 11.58 14.07
N ASP A 134 4.95 10.83 14.16
CA ASP A 134 3.73 11.06 13.38
C ASP A 134 3.20 12.48 13.62
N THR A 135 3.19 12.93 14.88
CA THR A 135 2.77 14.29 15.25
C THR A 135 3.71 15.36 14.69
N LEU A 136 5.03 15.17 14.82
CA LEU A 136 6.03 16.12 14.34
C LEU A 136 5.95 16.30 12.82
N LEU A 137 5.79 15.19 12.09
CA LEU A 137 5.69 15.20 10.64
C LEU A 137 4.43 15.96 10.19
N GLN A 138 3.28 15.66 10.80
CA GLN A 138 2.00 16.33 10.49
C GLN A 138 2.02 17.84 10.78
N LYS A 139 2.72 18.29 11.82
CA LYS A 139 2.77 19.71 12.17
C LYS A 139 3.66 20.58 11.26
N HIS A 140 4.65 19.99 10.60
CA HIS A 140 5.75 20.76 10.01
C HIS A 140 6.04 20.45 8.55
N ALA A 141 5.32 19.51 7.93
CA ALA A 141 5.47 19.18 6.53
C ALA A 141 4.13 19.33 5.79
N HIS A 142 4.20 19.62 4.49
CA HIS A 142 3.11 19.37 3.56
C HIS A 142 3.01 17.86 3.38
N LEU A 143 1.92 17.25 3.83
CA LEU A 143 1.74 15.82 3.72
C LEU A 143 0.95 15.40 2.49
N ILE A 144 1.35 14.26 1.92
CA ILE A 144 0.60 13.57 0.89
C ILE A 144 -0.04 12.34 1.55
N TYR A 145 -1.35 12.39 1.75
CA TYR A 145 -2.15 11.24 2.20
C TYR A 145 -2.71 10.47 1.01
N LEU A 146 -3.05 9.19 1.24
CA LEU A 146 -3.62 8.33 0.22
C LEU A 146 -5.13 8.55 0.02
N ASN A 147 -5.85 8.94 1.05
CA ASN A 147 -7.27 9.28 0.96
C ASN A 147 -7.68 10.19 2.15
N PRO A 148 -8.84 10.87 2.06
CA PRO A 148 -9.34 11.75 3.13
C PRO A 148 -9.58 11.03 4.46
N VAL A 149 -10.02 9.77 4.43
CA VAL A 149 -10.34 8.98 5.63
C VAL A 149 -9.07 8.68 6.44
N GLU A 150 -7.97 8.32 5.78
CA GLU A 150 -6.64 8.19 6.40
C GLU A 150 -6.15 9.53 6.95
N ALA A 151 -6.34 10.62 6.22
CA ALA A 151 -5.94 11.94 6.67
C ALA A 151 -6.65 12.34 7.98
N ALA A 152 -7.97 12.13 8.06
CA ALA A 152 -8.75 12.37 9.27
C ALA A 152 -8.32 11.45 10.42
N ARG A 153 -8.09 10.16 10.14
CA ARG A 153 -7.64 9.19 11.14
C ARG A 153 -6.28 9.57 11.73
N TYR A 154 -5.27 9.75 10.89
CA TYR A 154 -3.90 9.96 11.36
C TYR A 154 -3.74 11.31 12.07
N SER A 155 -4.48 12.34 11.66
CA SER A 155 -4.52 13.63 12.38
C SER A 155 -5.20 13.50 13.74
N GLY A 156 -6.34 12.79 13.81
CA GLY A 156 -7.02 12.48 15.06
C GLY A 156 -6.15 11.70 16.05
N LEU A 157 -5.43 10.68 15.58
CA LEU A 157 -4.49 9.91 16.42
C LEU A 157 -3.35 10.77 16.99
N SER A 158 -2.92 11.81 16.26
CA SER A 158 -1.93 12.80 16.70
C SER A 158 -2.53 13.95 17.53
N GLY A 159 -3.85 13.97 17.75
CA GLY A 159 -4.54 15.07 18.45
C GLY A 159 -4.52 16.38 17.67
N LEU A 160 -4.50 16.33 16.34
CA LEU A 160 -4.45 17.48 15.44
C LEU A 160 -5.77 17.61 14.68
N LYS A 161 -6.13 18.85 14.33
CA LYS A 161 -7.25 19.11 13.43
C LYS A 161 -6.76 19.14 12.00
N LEU A 162 -7.34 18.30 11.14
CA LEU A 162 -6.94 18.22 9.72
C LEU A 162 -7.02 19.58 9.00
N SER A 163 -7.97 20.44 9.37
CA SER A 163 -8.14 21.78 8.80
C SER A 163 -6.99 22.75 9.10
N GLU A 164 -6.13 22.43 10.06
CA GLU A 164 -4.97 23.24 10.46
C GLU A 164 -3.66 22.71 9.84
N LEU A 165 -3.72 21.62 9.05
CA LEU A 165 -2.56 20.97 8.45
C LEU A 165 -2.42 21.34 6.97
N GLU A 166 -1.18 21.39 6.48
CA GLU A 166 -0.88 21.49 5.05
C GLU A 166 -0.85 20.08 4.45
N TYR A 167 -1.78 19.75 3.57
CA TYR A 167 -1.85 18.42 2.98
C TYR A 167 -2.40 18.40 1.56
N SER A 168 -2.14 17.29 0.87
CA SER A 168 -2.69 16.92 -0.43
C SER A 168 -3.16 15.47 -0.37
N ILE A 169 -4.19 15.13 -1.15
CA ILE A 169 -4.59 13.74 -1.37
C ILE A 169 -4.07 13.30 -2.73
N ILE A 170 -3.17 12.31 -2.73
CA ILE A 170 -2.75 11.62 -3.96
C ILE A 170 -2.98 10.14 -3.73
N PRO A 171 -4.04 9.56 -4.35
CA PRO A 171 -4.42 8.17 -4.16
C PRO A 171 -3.29 7.18 -4.42
N LEU A 172 -3.50 5.96 -3.94
CA LEU A 172 -2.62 4.84 -4.23
C LEU A 172 -2.38 4.71 -5.74
N ILE A 173 -1.17 4.31 -6.14
CA ILE A 173 -0.83 4.05 -7.53
C ILE A 173 -0.67 2.55 -7.73
N ALA A 174 -1.31 2.01 -8.75
CA ALA A 174 -0.96 0.68 -9.24
C ALA A 174 -0.62 0.71 -10.72
N ARG A 175 0.34 -0.15 -11.09
CA ARG A 175 0.77 -0.30 -12.46
C ARG A 175 -0.36 -0.85 -13.32
N GLN A 176 -0.48 -0.37 -14.54
CA GLN A 176 -1.36 -1.01 -15.52
C GLN A 176 -0.87 -2.44 -15.81
N ARG A 177 -1.80 -3.39 -15.75
CA ARG A 177 -1.55 -4.82 -15.97
C ARG A 177 -2.46 -5.35 -17.07
N ASN A 178 -2.19 -6.57 -17.51
CA ASN A 178 -3.07 -7.22 -18.47
C ASN A 178 -4.43 -7.55 -17.83
N PHE A 179 -5.48 -7.52 -18.63
CA PHE A 179 -6.84 -7.76 -18.17
C PHE A 179 -7.11 -9.25 -17.96
N ALA A 180 -7.91 -9.57 -16.94
CA ALA A 180 -8.35 -10.91 -16.66
C ALA A 180 -9.33 -11.44 -17.71
N GLU A 181 -9.23 -12.74 -17.97
CA GLU A 181 -10.07 -13.42 -18.97
C GLU A 181 -11.47 -13.73 -18.44
N LEU A 182 -11.67 -13.76 -17.11
CA LEU A 182 -12.94 -14.12 -16.46
C LEU A 182 -13.49 -15.47 -16.96
N ALA A 183 -12.62 -16.49 -16.98
CA ALA A 183 -12.88 -17.80 -17.58
C ALA A 183 -14.13 -18.51 -17.04
N PHE A 184 -14.43 -18.36 -15.74
CA PHE A 184 -15.64 -18.89 -15.12
C PHE A 184 -16.91 -18.35 -15.78
N TYR A 185 -17.04 -17.03 -15.88
CA TYR A 185 -18.20 -16.36 -16.47
C TYR A 185 -18.34 -16.61 -17.98
N LYS A 186 -17.25 -17.03 -18.65
CA LYS A 186 -17.26 -17.46 -20.06
C LYS A 186 -17.56 -18.95 -20.25
N GLY A 187 -17.79 -19.69 -19.16
CA GLY A 187 -18.03 -21.14 -19.20
C GLY A 187 -16.78 -21.98 -19.53
N ALA A 188 -15.59 -21.37 -19.54
CA ALA A 188 -14.33 -22.07 -19.84
C ALA A 188 -13.77 -22.82 -18.62
N GLN A 189 -14.22 -22.48 -17.41
CA GLN A 189 -13.87 -23.15 -16.17
C GLN A 189 -15.12 -23.36 -15.30
N PRO A 190 -15.34 -24.59 -14.77
CA PRO A 190 -16.53 -24.87 -13.96
C PRO A 190 -16.39 -24.39 -12.51
N THR A 191 -15.16 -24.23 -12.00
CA THR A 191 -14.87 -23.87 -10.61
C THR A 191 -14.73 -22.36 -10.46
N PHE A 192 -15.37 -21.79 -9.43
CA PHE A 192 -15.23 -20.38 -9.10
C PHE A 192 -13.94 -20.13 -8.31
N ASN A 193 -12.92 -19.60 -9.00
CA ASN A 193 -11.61 -19.38 -8.40
C ASN A 193 -11.53 -18.01 -7.72
N ILE A 194 -11.44 -18.02 -6.39
CA ILE A 194 -11.26 -16.83 -5.56
C ILE A 194 -9.76 -16.66 -5.30
N ALA A 195 -9.24 -15.43 -5.36
CA ALA A 195 -7.82 -15.15 -5.11
C ALA A 195 -7.61 -14.08 -4.04
N TRP A 196 -6.56 -14.27 -3.24
CA TRP A 196 -6.03 -13.29 -2.31
C TRP A 196 -4.51 -13.28 -2.42
N TRP A 197 -3.87 -12.10 -2.38
CA TRP A 197 -2.41 -12.00 -2.32
C TRP A 197 -1.96 -10.89 -1.38
N GLY A 198 -0.87 -11.10 -0.65
CA GLY A 198 -0.26 -10.06 0.18
C GLY A 198 0.39 -10.58 1.45
N THR A 199 0.59 -9.67 2.40
CA THR A 199 1.22 -9.99 3.69
C THR A 199 0.23 -10.55 4.70
N TYR A 200 0.68 -11.46 5.56
CA TYR A 200 -0.09 -11.96 6.70
C TYR A 200 -0.14 -10.93 7.84
N ILE A 201 -1.03 -9.95 7.70
CA ILE A 201 -1.28 -8.91 8.73
C ILE A 201 -2.79 -8.77 9.01
N PRO A 202 -3.19 -8.39 10.24
CA PRO A 202 -4.58 -8.45 10.69
C PRO A 202 -5.58 -7.72 9.81
N LEU A 203 -5.22 -6.56 9.26
CA LEU A 203 -6.12 -5.73 8.45
C LEU A 203 -6.70 -6.46 7.23
N HIS A 204 -6.02 -7.51 6.71
CA HIS A 204 -6.53 -8.28 5.59
C HIS A 204 -7.68 -9.23 5.97
N GLY A 205 -7.75 -9.67 7.24
CA GLY A 205 -8.81 -10.57 7.72
C GLY A 205 -8.76 -11.99 7.16
N LEU A 206 -7.57 -12.55 6.93
CA LEU A 206 -7.44 -13.88 6.31
C LEU A 206 -8.10 -14.99 7.14
N ASP A 207 -8.05 -14.91 8.47
CA ASP A 207 -8.72 -15.89 9.36
C ASP A 207 -10.23 -15.90 9.13
N LYS A 208 -10.83 -14.73 8.93
CA LYS A 208 -12.24 -14.58 8.60
C LYS A 208 -12.55 -15.15 7.22
N LEU A 209 -11.68 -14.93 6.24
CA LEU A 209 -11.85 -15.52 4.89
C LEU A 209 -11.76 -17.06 4.92
N LEU A 210 -10.96 -17.65 5.79
CA LEU A 210 -10.94 -19.10 5.99
C LEU A 210 -12.25 -19.62 6.61
N GLN A 211 -12.82 -18.89 7.57
CA GLN A 211 -14.15 -19.21 8.11
C GLN A 211 -15.24 -19.11 7.03
N VAL A 212 -15.14 -18.13 6.12
CA VAL A 212 -16.03 -18.02 4.95
C VAL A 212 -15.87 -19.24 4.04
N CYS A 213 -14.64 -19.69 3.76
CA CYS A 213 -14.41 -20.88 2.96
C CYS A 213 -15.03 -22.13 3.59
N HIS A 214 -14.94 -22.27 4.91
CA HIS A 214 -15.59 -23.36 5.65
C HIS A 214 -17.11 -23.34 5.43
N LEU A 215 -17.75 -22.18 5.60
CA LEU A 215 -19.18 -22.03 5.37
C LEU A 215 -19.60 -22.29 3.91
N LEU A 216 -18.83 -21.81 2.94
CA LEU A 216 -19.08 -22.07 1.51
C LEU A 216 -18.97 -23.56 1.19
N LYS A 217 -18.02 -24.27 1.80
CA LYS A 217 -17.85 -25.72 1.67
C LYS A 217 -19.04 -26.48 2.26
N GLU A 218 -19.49 -26.12 3.45
CA GLU A 218 -20.71 -26.71 4.07
C GLU A 218 -21.95 -26.53 3.18
N ARG A 219 -22.04 -25.38 2.50
CA ARG A 219 -23.11 -25.06 1.54
C ARG A 219 -22.91 -25.67 0.15
N LYS A 220 -21.87 -26.50 -0.04
CA LYS A 220 -21.57 -27.22 -1.29
C LYS A 220 -21.37 -26.30 -2.50
N VAL A 221 -20.82 -25.10 -2.27
CA VAL A 221 -20.47 -24.17 -3.35
C VAL A 221 -19.24 -24.71 -4.10
N ASN A 222 -19.25 -24.68 -5.44
CA ASN A 222 -18.11 -25.11 -6.26
C ASN A 222 -17.10 -23.96 -6.43
N PHE A 223 -16.18 -23.83 -5.48
CA PHE A 223 -15.15 -22.78 -5.47
C PHE A 223 -13.77 -23.35 -5.16
N HIS A 224 -12.73 -22.57 -5.44
CA HIS A 224 -11.38 -22.79 -4.94
C HIS A 224 -10.77 -21.46 -4.51
N PHE A 225 -10.22 -21.39 -3.30
CA PHE A 225 -9.59 -20.19 -2.77
C PHE A 225 -8.07 -20.28 -2.81
N HIS A 226 -7.45 -19.38 -3.56
CA HIS A 226 -6.01 -19.30 -3.74
C HIS A 226 -5.43 -18.17 -2.90
N ILE A 227 -4.53 -18.50 -1.97
CA ILE A 227 -3.85 -17.58 -1.08
C ILE A 227 -2.39 -17.48 -1.51
N PHE A 228 -1.98 -16.31 -2.01
CA PHE A 228 -0.61 -16.00 -2.40
C PHE A 228 0.05 -15.09 -1.34
N GLY A 229 0.67 -15.72 -0.35
CA GLY A 229 1.38 -15.01 0.70
C GLY A 229 2.82 -14.66 0.34
N ASN A 230 3.56 -14.17 1.32
CA ASN A 230 4.94 -13.71 1.12
C ASN A 230 5.91 -14.14 2.24
N ASP A 231 5.49 -14.99 3.16
CA ASP A 231 6.27 -15.38 4.34
C ASP A 231 5.81 -16.75 4.87
N GLU A 232 6.73 -17.72 4.89
CA GLU A 232 6.46 -19.09 5.35
C GLU A 232 6.20 -19.20 6.85
N ALA A 233 6.91 -18.42 7.68
CA ALA A 233 6.74 -18.50 9.12
C ALA A 233 5.39 -17.89 9.54
N ARG A 234 5.00 -16.79 8.90
CA ARG A 234 3.73 -16.10 9.17
C ARG A 234 2.52 -16.80 8.57
N SER A 235 2.70 -17.69 7.58
CA SER A 235 1.59 -18.47 7.03
C SER A 235 1.16 -19.63 7.92
N LEU A 236 2.02 -20.13 8.82
CA LEU A 236 1.78 -21.32 9.63
C LEU A 236 0.43 -21.32 10.38
N PRO A 237 -0.01 -20.22 11.04
CA PRO A 237 -1.31 -20.19 11.69
C PRO A 237 -2.46 -20.44 10.72
N HIS A 238 -2.38 -19.88 9.50
CA HIS A 238 -3.40 -20.06 8.47
C HIS A 238 -3.38 -21.47 7.86
N VAL A 239 -2.19 -22.08 7.72
CA VAL A 239 -2.06 -23.49 7.32
C VAL A 239 -2.72 -24.41 8.34
N ASN A 240 -2.58 -24.13 9.64
CA ASN A 240 -3.26 -24.90 10.68
C ASN A 240 -4.78 -24.71 10.62
N ASN A 241 -5.26 -23.47 10.46
CA ASN A 241 -6.69 -23.19 10.30
C ASN A 241 -7.29 -23.90 9.08
N ILE A 242 -6.56 -23.96 7.95
CA ILE A 242 -6.98 -24.72 6.76
C ILE A 242 -7.20 -26.20 7.10
N ARG A 243 -6.28 -26.82 7.86
CA ARG A 243 -6.41 -28.23 8.28
C ARG A 243 -7.54 -28.44 9.28
N GLU A 244 -7.64 -27.55 10.27
CA GLU A 244 -8.65 -27.63 11.33
C GLU A 244 -10.06 -27.51 10.76
N TYR A 245 -10.26 -26.63 9.78
CA TYR A 245 -11.54 -26.46 9.09
C TYR A 245 -11.76 -27.49 7.95
N GLY A 246 -10.81 -28.39 7.71
CA GLY A 246 -10.86 -29.41 6.65
C GLY A 246 -10.98 -28.80 5.26
N LEU A 247 -10.17 -27.79 4.94
CA LEU A 247 -10.24 -26.97 3.73
C LEU A 247 -9.20 -27.33 2.66
N GLU A 248 -8.43 -28.40 2.84
CA GLU A 248 -7.28 -28.75 1.98
C GLU A 248 -7.63 -29.04 0.52
N ASP A 249 -8.89 -29.39 0.24
CA ASP A 249 -9.43 -29.66 -1.09
C ASP A 249 -9.93 -28.41 -1.82
N VAL A 250 -10.25 -27.33 -1.10
CA VAL A 250 -10.83 -26.10 -1.65
C VAL A 250 -9.98 -24.85 -1.39
N VAL A 251 -8.88 -24.97 -0.64
CA VAL A 251 -7.95 -23.86 -0.37
C VAL A 251 -6.52 -24.27 -0.70
N THR A 252 -5.82 -23.41 -1.44
CA THR A 252 -4.38 -23.56 -1.69
C THR A 252 -3.63 -22.33 -1.22
N LEU A 253 -2.65 -22.52 -0.35
CA LEU A 253 -1.75 -21.48 0.12
C LEU A 253 -0.36 -21.67 -0.47
N ARG A 254 0.17 -20.60 -1.08
CA ARG A 254 1.52 -20.56 -1.66
C ARG A 254 2.21 -19.25 -1.30
N ASN A 255 3.47 -19.32 -0.89
CA ASN A 255 4.30 -18.15 -0.58
C ASN A 255 5.35 -17.86 -1.67
N ASP A 256 5.40 -18.69 -2.70
CA ASP A 256 6.40 -18.65 -3.76
C ASP A 256 5.88 -18.01 -5.06
N ILE A 257 4.62 -17.56 -5.12
CA ILE A 257 4.03 -16.87 -6.28
C ILE A 257 3.85 -15.39 -5.96
N SER A 258 4.39 -14.51 -6.81
CA SER A 258 4.29 -13.06 -6.62
C SER A 258 4.29 -12.29 -7.94
N PHE A 259 4.00 -10.98 -7.88
CA PHE A 259 4.26 -10.11 -9.04
C PHE A 259 5.77 -9.95 -9.30
N SER A 260 6.61 -9.96 -8.25
CA SER A 260 8.06 -9.77 -8.38
C SER A 260 8.77 -10.90 -9.12
N ASN A 261 8.23 -12.12 -9.12
CA ASN A 261 8.77 -13.24 -9.88
C ASN A 261 7.97 -13.56 -11.15
N ASN A 262 7.07 -12.65 -11.56
CA ASN A 262 6.25 -12.75 -12.78
C ASN A 262 5.30 -13.97 -12.83
N GLN A 263 4.96 -14.58 -11.69
CA GLN A 263 4.07 -15.75 -11.67
C GLN A 263 2.63 -15.41 -11.29
N LEU A 264 2.40 -14.39 -10.47
CA LEU A 264 1.06 -14.05 -9.99
C LEU A 264 0.17 -13.50 -11.09
N GLU A 265 0.68 -12.59 -11.92
CA GLU A 265 -0.12 -11.94 -12.98
C GLU A 265 -0.69 -12.96 -13.99
N PRO A 266 0.12 -13.89 -14.58
CA PRO A 266 -0.43 -14.93 -15.44
C PRO A 266 -1.47 -15.83 -14.77
N PHE A 267 -1.30 -16.13 -13.48
CA PHE A 267 -2.28 -16.91 -12.73
C PHE A 267 -3.62 -16.16 -12.62
N LEU A 268 -3.56 -14.90 -12.19
CA LEU A 268 -4.76 -14.08 -11.99
C LEU A 268 -5.52 -13.86 -13.29
N ILE A 269 -4.82 -13.63 -14.40
CA ILE A 269 -5.44 -13.43 -15.73
C ILE A 269 -6.27 -14.64 -16.14
N LYS A 270 -5.69 -15.84 -16.01
CA LYS A 270 -6.27 -17.08 -16.55
C LYS A 270 -7.30 -17.71 -15.63
N ASN A 271 -7.12 -17.57 -14.32
CA ASN A 271 -7.87 -18.37 -13.35
C ASN A 271 -8.74 -17.53 -12.42
N CYS A 272 -8.38 -16.29 -12.07
CA CYS A 272 -9.11 -15.56 -11.04
C CYS A 272 -10.51 -15.14 -11.52
N SER A 273 -11.52 -15.48 -10.72
CA SER A 273 -12.93 -15.12 -10.91
C SER A 273 -13.39 -14.06 -9.92
N LEU A 274 -12.73 -13.95 -8.76
CA LEU A 274 -12.99 -12.92 -7.73
C LEU A 274 -11.73 -12.64 -6.91
N ALA A 275 -11.35 -11.37 -6.80
CA ALA A 275 -10.26 -10.94 -5.92
C ALA A 275 -10.80 -10.46 -4.57
N MET A 276 -10.17 -10.89 -3.47
CA MET A 276 -10.57 -10.53 -2.12
C MET A 276 -9.79 -9.32 -1.58
N GLY A 277 -10.51 -8.32 -1.07
CA GLY A 277 -9.99 -7.10 -0.47
C GLY A 277 -9.70 -7.23 1.03
N ALA A 278 -10.03 -6.18 1.80
CA ALA A 278 -9.78 -6.10 3.24
C ALA A 278 -11.00 -6.55 4.03
N PHE A 279 -10.84 -7.50 4.94
CA PHE A 279 -11.90 -7.95 5.86
C PHE A 279 -11.48 -7.96 7.34
N GLY A 280 -10.34 -7.33 7.67
CA GLY A 280 -9.89 -7.19 9.06
C GLY A 280 -10.81 -6.28 9.89
N ASP A 281 -10.77 -6.47 11.20
CA ASP A 281 -11.65 -5.77 12.15
C ASP A 281 -11.08 -4.46 12.70
N SER A 282 -9.79 -4.20 12.45
CA SER A 282 -9.13 -2.97 12.91
C SER A 282 -9.77 -1.73 12.28
N GLU A 283 -9.78 -0.62 13.00
CA GLU A 283 -10.25 0.65 12.43
C GLU A 283 -9.41 1.06 11.20
N LYS A 284 -8.12 0.67 11.17
CA LYS A 284 -7.26 0.86 10.00
C LYS A 284 -7.78 0.10 8.77
N ALA A 285 -8.30 -1.11 8.93
CA ALA A 285 -8.90 -1.88 7.84
C ALA A 285 -10.11 -1.17 7.19
N ARG A 286 -10.77 -0.26 7.92
CA ARG A 286 -11.87 0.58 7.43
C ARG A 286 -11.43 1.91 6.82
N ALA A 287 -10.17 2.31 7.04
CA ALA A 287 -9.63 3.59 6.57
C ALA A 287 -8.71 3.43 5.35
N VAL A 288 -8.12 2.26 5.13
CA VAL A 288 -7.07 2.05 4.12
C VAL A 288 -7.60 1.36 2.86
N ILE A 289 -7.21 1.87 1.70
CA ILE A 289 -7.37 1.20 0.41
C ILE A 289 -6.12 0.34 0.14
N LEU A 290 -6.32 -0.95 -0.13
CA LEU A 290 -5.22 -1.90 -0.32
C LEU A 290 -4.65 -1.89 -1.73
N ASN A 291 -3.33 -2.07 -1.83
CA ASN A 291 -2.64 -2.34 -3.10
C ASN A 291 -3.33 -3.44 -3.91
N LYS A 292 -3.57 -4.61 -3.30
CA LYS A 292 -4.21 -5.74 -3.98
C LYS A 292 -5.57 -5.39 -4.60
N THR A 293 -6.35 -4.54 -3.95
CA THR A 293 -7.67 -4.16 -4.43
C THR A 293 -7.54 -3.31 -5.69
N ILE A 294 -6.66 -2.31 -5.67
CA ILE A 294 -6.46 -1.42 -6.81
C ILE A 294 -5.73 -2.14 -7.96
N GLU A 295 -4.80 -3.05 -7.66
CA GLU A 295 -4.19 -3.95 -8.64
C GLU A 295 -5.25 -4.81 -9.33
N ALA A 296 -6.18 -5.41 -8.58
CA ALA A 296 -7.27 -6.22 -9.12
C ALA A 296 -8.19 -5.40 -10.03
N VAL A 297 -8.57 -4.19 -9.60
CA VAL A 297 -9.37 -3.26 -10.41
C VAL A 297 -8.64 -2.91 -11.71
N GLY A 298 -7.34 -2.62 -11.65
CA GLY A 298 -6.51 -2.35 -12.83
C GLY A 298 -6.40 -3.54 -13.80
N MET A 299 -6.64 -4.76 -13.32
CA MET A 299 -6.73 -6.00 -14.12
C MET A 299 -8.15 -6.32 -14.60
N LYS A 300 -9.14 -5.44 -14.36
CA LYS A 300 -10.57 -5.71 -14.62
C LYS A 300 -11.09 -6.98 -13.93
N LEU A 301 -10.53 -7.32 -12.77
CA LEU A 301 -11.07 -8.37 -11.91
C LEU A 301 -12.20 -7.80 -11.05
N PRO A 302 -13.30 -8.56 -10.84
CA PRO A 302 -14.25 -8.19 -9.81
C PRO A 302 -13.58 -8.30 -8.44
N VAL A 303 -13.87 -7.34 -7.58
CA VAL A 303 -13.33 -7.27 -6.22
C VAL A 303 -14.46 -7.29 -5.22
N LEU A 304 -14.31 -8.13 -4.19
CA LEU A 304 -15.15 -8.11 -2.99
C LEU A 304 -14.31 -7.68 -1.79
N THR A 305 -14.73 -6.61 -1.11
CA THR A 305 -14.06 -6.07 0.08
C THR A 305 -15.07 -5.63 1.14
N GLN A 306 -14.65 -5.36 2.37
CA GLN A 306 -15.56 -4.77 3.35
C GLN A 306 -15.99 -3.36 2.92
N THR A 307 -17.26 -3.01 3.13
CA THR A 307 -17.75 -1.64 2.94
C THR A 307 -17.00 -0.71 3.88
N SER A 308 -16.36 0.31 3.33
CA SER A 308 -15.59 1.28 4.11
C SER A 308 -15.71 2.69 3.52
N PRO A 309 -15.66 3.75 4.35
CA PRO A 309 -15.67 5.12 3.85
C PRO A 309 -14.58 5.39 2.81
N ALA A 310 -13.40 4.78 2.98
CA ALA A 310 -12.29 4.97 2.05
C ALA A 310 -12.59 4.43 0.65
N PHE A 311 -13.32 3.31 0.55
CA PHE A 311 -13.77 2.82 -0.76
C PHE A 311 -14.93 3.64 -1.33
N LEU A 312 -15.85 4.09 -0.49
CA LEU A 312 -17.03 4.86 -0.91
C LEU A 312 -16.69 6.25 -1.48
N ASP A 313 -15.51 6.80 -1.18
CA ASP A 313 -15.00 8.03 -1.81
C ASP A 313 -14.76 7.88 -3.33
N TYR A 314 -14.59 6.65 -3.83
CA TYR A 314 -14.22 6.38 -5.22
C TYR A 314 -15.15 5.39 -5.94
N PHE A 315 -15.68 4.40 -5.20
CA PHE A 315 -16.42 3.27 -5.75
C PHE A 315 -17.84 3.23 -5.20
N GLU A 316 -18.77 2.75 -6.03
CA GLU A 316 -20.17 2.57 -5.68
C GLU A 316 -20.46 1.08 -5.52
N GLU A 317 -21.05 0.71 -4.38
CA GLU A 317 -21.37 -0.67 -4.02
C GLU A 317 -22.29 -1.32 -5.08
N GLY A 318 -21.87 -2.48 -5.58
CA GLY A 318 -22.59 -3.25 -6.60
C GLY A 318 -22.54 -2.67 -8.02
N LYS A 319 -21.99 -1.46 -8.23
CA LYS A 319 -21.87 -0.85 -9.56
C LYS A 319 -20.43 -0.75 -10.06
N SER A 320 -19.46 -0.51 -9.18
CA SER A 320 -18.04 -0.47 -9.52
C SER A 320 -17.15 -1.23 -8.55
N MET A 321 -17.71 -1.77 -7.46
CA MET A 321 -17.03 -2.72 -6.59
C MET A 321 -18.06 -3.49 -5.77
N PHE A 322 -17.83 -4.77 -5.51
CA PHE A 322 -18.65 -5.49 -4.54
C PHE A 322 -18.16 -5.17 -3.14
N MET A 323 -19.10 -4.75 -2.29
CA MET A 323 -18.81 -4.46 -0.89
C MET A 323 -19.84 -5.15 -0.01
N CYS A 324 -19.44 -5.46 1.22
CA CYS A 324 -20.37 -5.96 2.23
C CYS A 324 -19.84 -5.73 3.65
N LYS A 325 -20.66 -6.01 4.66
CA LYS A 325 -20.20 -6.01 6.05
C LYS A 325 -19.17 -7.13 6.28
N PRO A 326 -18.18 -6.93 7.17
CA PRO A 326 -17.12 -7.91 7.42
C PRO A 326 -17.58 -9.03 8.37
N GLU A 327 -18.74 -9.64 8.10
CA GLU A 327 -19.34 -10.74 8.85
C GLU A 327 -19.31 -12.02 7.99
N VAL A 328 -18.89 -13.15 8.55
CA VAL A 328 -18.65 -14.39 7.79
C VAL A 328 -19.85 -14.81 6.93
N ALA A 329 -21.05 -14.82 7.51
CA ALA A 329 -22.26 -15.20 6.77
C ALA A 329 -22.54 -14.24 5.60
N ILE A 330 -22.42 -12.93 5.83
CA ILE A 330 -22.67 -11.90 4.82
C ILE A 330 -21.65 -11.98 3.68
N ILE A 331 -20.37 -12.23 3.99
CA ILE A 331 -19.34 -12.41 2.98
C ILE A 331 -19.65 -13.65 2.12
N ALA A 332 -20.02 -14.77 2.77
CA ALA A 332 -20.39 -16.00 2.05
C ALA A 332 -21.60 -15.78 1.15
N ASP A 333 -22.66 -15.15 1.66
CA ASP A 333 -23.88 -14.82 0.89
C ASP A 333 -23.53 -13.94 -0.31
N LYS A 334 -22.69 -12.91 -0.11
CA LYS A 334 -22.26 -12.02 -1.19
C LYS A 334 -21.39 -12.73 -2.23
N ILE A 335 -20.55 -13.69 -1.84
CA ILE A 335 -19.80 -14.53 -2.80
C ILE A 335 -20.77 -15.38 -3.63
N ILE A 336 -21.78 -16.00 -3.02
CA ILE A 336 -22.78 -16.79 -3.74
C ILE A 336 -23.57 -15.92 -4.72
N GLU A 337 -24.01 -14.74 -4.28
CA GLU A 337 -24.67 -13.75 -5.16
C GLU A 337 -23.80 -13.44 -6.38
N ILE A 338 -22.50 -13.16 -6.18
CA ILE A 338 -21.56 -12.87 -7.27
C ILE A 338 -21.39 -14.08 -8.22
N ILE A 339 -21.35 -15.30 -7.69
CA ILE A 339 -21.25 -16.54 -8.50
C ILE A 339 -22.45 -16.69 -9.43
N GLU A 340 -23.65 -16.32 -8.96
CA GLU A 340 -24.91 -16.45 -9.69
C GLU A 340 -25.15 -15.33 -10.72
N MET A 341 -24.34 -14.26 -10.69
CA MET A 341 -24.46 -13.14 -11.61
C MET A 341 -24.18 -13.53 -13.06
N GLN A 342 -24.84 -12.84 -13.98
CA GLN A 342 -24.57 -13.00 -15.40
C GLN A 342 -23.24 -12.34 -15.78
N ALA A 343 -22.53 -12.94 -16.74
CA ALA A 343 -21.23 -12.44 -17.19
C ALA A 343 -21.25 -10.95 -17.54
N GLN A 344 -22.32 -10.48 -18.20
CA GLN A 344 -22.46 -9.09 -18.62
C GLN A 344 -22.58 -8.12 -17.43
N GLU A 345 -23.18 -8.55 -16.31
CA GLU A 345 -23.32 -7.73 -15.11
C GLU A 345 -21.97 -7.55 -14.43
N VAL A 346 -21.20 -8.64 -14.29
CA VAL A 346 -19.86 -8.61 -13.71
C VAL A 346 -18.91 -7.79 -14.57
N ILE A 347 -18.94 -7.97 -15.90
CA ILE A 347 -18.15 -7.16 -16.83
C ILE A 347 -18.50 -5.68 -16.68
N LYS A 348 -19.79 -5.33 -16.54
CA LYS A 348 -20.19 -3.93 -16.33
C LYS A 348 -19.60 -3.36 -15.03
N VAL A 349 -19.60 -4.13 -13.95
CA VAL A 349 -18.99 -3.72 -12.68
C VAL A 349 -17.48 -3.48 -12.85
N THR A 350 -16.77 -4.39 -13.52
CA THR A 350 -15.31 -4.26 -13.69
C THR A 350 -14.90 -3.15 -14.64
N GLU A 351 -15.69 -2.86 -15.69
CA GLU A 351 -15.46 -1.71 -16.58
C GLU A 351 -15.66 -0.37 -15.86
N ASN A 352 -16.70 -0.27 -15.05
CA ASN A 352 -16.92 0.92 -14.21
C ASN A 352 -15.77 1.10 -13.21
N ALA A 353 -15.34 0.01 -12.56
CA ALA A 353 -14.21 0.00 -11.64
C ALA A 353 -12.91 0.46 -12.34
N TYR A 354 -12.66 -0.05 -13.54
CA TYR A 354 -11.47 0.27 -14.33
C TYR A 354 -11.46 1.73 -14.77
N THR A 355 -12.61 2.31 -15.11
CA THR A 355 -12.73 3.74 -15.42
C THR A 355 -12.34 4.62 -14.22
N ILE A 356 -12.70 4.21 -13.01
CA ILE A 356 -12.28 4.87 -11.76
C ILE A 356 -10.78 4.70 -11.56
N PHE A 357 -10.23 3.50 -11.82
CA PHE A 357 -8.80 3.25 -11.79
C PHE A 357 -8.01 4.17 -12.71
N GLU A 358 -8.41 4.29 -13.98
CA GLU A 358 -7.70 5.16 -14.94
C GLU A 358 -7.68 6.62 -14.48
N ARG A 359 -8.80 7.07 -13.88
CA ARG A 359 -8.97 8.44 -13.40
C ARG A 359 -8.17 8.76 -12.13
N HIS A 360 -8.05 7.82 -11.20
CA HIS A 360 -7.56 8.11 -9.85
C HIS A 360 -6.31 7.32 -9.43
N PHE A 361 -6.13 6.10 -9.92
CA PHE A 361 -5.16 5.15 -9.37
C PHE A 361 -4.07 4.74 -10.39
N SER A 362 -4.16 5.21 -11.64
CA SER A 362 -3.17 4.97 -12.67
C SER A 362 -1.90 5.82 -12.51
N GLU A 363 -0.78 5.37 -13.10
CA GLU A 363 0.47 6.15 -13.14
C GLU A 363 0.26 7.54 -13.78
N ARG A 364 -0.64 7.62 -14.78
CA ARG A 364 -1.01 8.89 -15.43
C ARG A 364 -1.77 9.82 -14.48
N ALA A 365 -2.73 9.30 -13.72
CA ALA A 365 -3.48 10.07 -12.73
C ALA A 365 -2.55 10.62 -11.64
N ALA A 366 -1.61 9.80 -11.18
CA ALA A 366 -0.60 10.21 -10.22
C ALA A 366 0.33 11.29 -10.77
N TYR A 367 0.86 11.11 -11.99
CA TYR A 367 1.68 12.12 -12.65
C TYR A 367 0.94 13.48 -12.73
N SER A 368 -0.34 13.46 -13.13
CA SER A 368 -1.16 14.67 -13.18
C SER A 368 -1.29 15.34 -11.80
N SER A 369 -1.53 14.54 -10.76
CA SER A 369 -1.66 15.02 -9.37
C SER A 369 -0.36 15.63 -8.84
N TYR A 370 0.78 14.98 -9.02
CA TYR A 370 2.09 15.52 -8.63
C TYR A 370 2.45 16.77 -9.43
N ASN A 371 2.15 16.81 -10.73
CA ASN A 371 2.41 17.98 -11.54
C ASN A 371 1.60 19.20 -11.07
N MET A 372 0.32 19.00 -10.71
CA MET A 372 -0.51 20.04 -10.12
C MET A 372 0.04 20.50 -8.77
N LEU A 373 0.44 19.55 -7.91
CA LEU A 373 1.04 19.84 -6.60
C LEU A 373 2.32 20.68 -6.73
N LEU A 374 3.21 20.32 -7.67
CA LEU A 374 4.46 21.04 -7.92
C LEU A 374 4.25 22.49 -8.41
N ASN A 375 3.05 22.90 -8.84
CA ASN A 375 2.77 24.29 -9.16
C ASN A 375 2.82 25.19 -7.92
N GLN A 376 2.51 24.65 -6.74
CA GLN A 376 2.58 25.38 -5.46
C GLN A 376 4.02 25.73 -5.06
N TYR A 377 5.01 25.11 -5.71
CA TYR A 377 6.44 25.25 -5.40
C TYR A 377 7.22 25.99 -6.50
N GLN A 378 6.55 26.54 -7.52
CA GLN A 378 7.19 27.33 -8.57
C GLN A 378 7.65 28.73 -8.09
N GLY A 379 6.93 29.30 -7.10
CA GLY A 379 7.10 30.68 -6.61
C GLY A 379 8.38 30.92 -5.83
#